data_AF-A0A9W6NUJ1-F1
#
_entry.id   AF-A0A9W6NUJ1-F1
#
_cell.length_a   1.000
_cell.length_b   1.000
_cell.length_c   1.000
_cell.angle_alpha   90.00
_cell.angle_beta   90.00
_cell.angle_gamma   90.00
#
_symmetry.space_group_name_H-M   'P 1'
#
loop_
_entity.id
_entity.type
_entity.pdbx_description
1 polymer ?
#
loop_
_entity_poly.entity_id
_entity_poly.type
_entity_poly.pdbx_seq_one_letter_code
_entity_poly.pdbx_strand_id
1 'polypeptide(L)'
;MTDAGATGRTRSEEPVRALTEDVRALVRSEVRAMREDLLGELGRARTASLLLGGAGALGLLATGSSAALLMRLLDTVLPRAASAAVVTGVYGGAAGALAVAGLGELRRVREQLGETVDRVRSEVATAQG
;
A
#
# COMPACT_ATOMS: atom_id res chain seq x y z
N MET A 1 46.50 40.88 34.98
CA MET A 1 45.05 41.14 34.98
C MET A 1 44.54 40.71 33.62
N THR A 2 44.01 39.51 33.58
CA THR A 2 43.75 38.69 32.38
C THR A 2 42.26 38.75 32.09
N ASP A 3 41.83 39.36 30.98
CA ASP A 3 40.41 39.29 30.56
C ASP A 3 40.17 39.33 29.03
N ALA A 4 41.19 39.59 28.20
CA ALA A 4 40.98 39.72 26.75
C ALA A 4 40.75 38.39 25.98
N GLY A 5 40.75 37.24 26.67
CA GLY A 5 40.66 35.90 26.05
C GLY A 5 39.25 35.29 25.97
N ALA A 6 38.25 35.90 26.60
CA ALA A 6 36.89 35.34 26.70
C ALA A 6 35.95 35.80 25.56
N THR A 7 36.14 36.99 25.01
CA THR A 7 35.17 37.67 24.12
C THR A 7 35.26 37.25 22.65
N GLY A 8 36.33 36.56 22.23
CA GLY A 8 36.52 36.11 20.84
C GLY A 8 35.91 34.74 20.52
N ARG A 9 35.61 33.94 21.54
CA ARG A 9 35.09 32.56 21.37
C ARG A 9 33.55 32.53 21.31
N THR A 10 32.88 33.52 21.90
CA THR A 10 31.41 33.59 21.99
C THR A 10 30.73 34.17 20.75
N ARG A 11 31.37 35.09 20.01
CA ARG A 11 30.76 35.76 18.84
C ARG A 11 30.62 34.89 17.58
N SER A 12 31.42 33.85 17.46
CA SER A 12 31.38 32.91 16.31
C SER A 12 30.47 31.70 16.56
N GLU A 13 30.13 31.44 17.82
CA GLU A 13 29.32 30.28 18.23
C GLU A 13 27.81 30.57 18.21
N GLU A 14 27.41 31.84 18.35
CA GLU A 14 26.00 32.28 18.33
C GLU A 14 25.27 31.98 17.01
N PRO A 15 25.83 32.30 15.82
CA PRO A 15 25.14 32.08 14.54
C PRO A 15 24.96 30.59 14.21
N VAL A 16 25.97 29.76 14.49
CA VAL A 16 25.92 28.31 14.25
C VAL A 16 24.88 27.65 15.15
N ARG A 17 24.75 28.13 16.40
CA ARG A 17 23.76 27.65 17.34
C ARG A 17 22.33 28.02 16.92
N ALA A 18 22.12 29.24 16.40
CA ALA A 18 20.83 29.67 15.85
C ALA A 18 20.42 28.85 14.60
N LEU A 19 21.33 28.67 13.64
CA LEU A 19 21.10 27.83 12.44
C LEU A 19 20.77 26.38 12.79
N THR A 20 21.46 25.81 13.78
CA THR A 20 21.20 24.44 14.24
C THR A 20 19.83 24.32 14.89
N GLU A 21 19.39 25.35 15.62
CA GLU A 21 18.07 25.39 16.24
C GLU A 21 16.96 25.52 15.19
N ASP A 22 17.16 26.34 14.16
CA ASP A 22 16.21 26.52 13.05
C ASP A 22 16.08 25.26 12.18
N VAL A 23 17.19 24.61 11.83
CA VAL A 23 17.16 23.33 11.09
C VAL A 23 16.47 22.26 11.94
N ARG A 24 16.72 22.21 13.25
CA ARG A 24 16.01 21.29 14.16
C ARG A 24 14.52 21.59 14.23
N ALA A 25 14.13 22.85 14.24
CA ALA A 25 12.73 23.27 14.24
C ALA A 25 12.03 22.85 12.93
N LEU A 26 12.68 23.08 11.79
CA LEU A 26 12.17 22.72 10.47
C LEU A 26 12.06 21.20 10.28
N VAL A 27 13.11 20.44 10.61
CA VAL A 27 13.06 18.97 10.55
C VAL A 27 11.95 18.44 11.44
N ARG A 28 11.74 19.04 12.63
CA ARG A 28 10.67 18.63 13.53
C ARG A 28 9.29 18.98 12.98
N SER A 29 9.11 20.09 12.28
CA SER A 29 7.84 20.43 11.62
C SER A 29 7.56 19.53 10.41
N GLU A 30 8.57 19.26 9.59
CA GLU A 30 8.47 18.38 8.42
C GLU A 30 8.08 16.96 8.87
N VAL A 31 8.72 16.44 9.91
CA VAL A 31 8.40 15.13 10.51
C VAL A 31 6.97 15.12 11.07
N ARG A 32 6.50 16.23 11.65
CA ARG A 32 5.13 16.33 12.16
C ARG A 32 4.12 16.28 10.99
N ALA A 33 4.36 17.06 9.94
CA ALA A 33 3.54 17.13 8.75
C ALA A 33 3.49 15.79 8.01
N MET A 34 4.64 15.17 7.76
CA MET A 34 4.72 13.82 7.19
C MET A 34 3.96 12.81 8.02
N ARG A 35 4.06 12.86 9.35
CA ARG A 35 3.37 11.91 10.22
C ARG A 35 1.85 12.07 10.14
N GLU A 36 1.37 13.28 9.99
CA GLU A 36 -0.06 13.58 9.88
C GLU A 36 -0.63 13.13 8.53
N ASP A 37 0.09 13.39 7.43
CA ASP A 37 -0.26 12.88 6.10
C ASP A 37 -0.20 11.36 6.04
N LEU A 38 0.86 10.74 6.58
CA LEU A 38 0.99 9.29 6.67
C LEU A 38 -0.17 8.67 7.46
N LEU A 39 -0.58 9.26 8.58
CA LEU A 39 -1.72 8.75 9.35
C LEU A 39 -3.04 8.89 8.60
N GLY A 40 -3.23 9.99 7.85
CA GLY A 40 -4.39 10.20 6.99
C GLY A 40 -4.46 9.20 5.83
N GLU A 41 -3.33 8.97 5.16
CA GLU A 41 -3.22 8.04 4.04
C GLU A 41 -3.29 6.58 4.49
N LEU A 42 -2.65 6.22 5.60
CA LEU A 42 -2.80 4.92 6.26
C LEU A 42 -4.25 4.68 6.68
N GLY A 43 -4.96 5.71 7.17
CA GLY A 43 -6.38 5.61 7.51
C GLY A 43 -7.22 5.21 6.30
N ARG A 44 -7.08 5.93 5.18
CA ARG A 44 -7.80 5.59 3.94
C ARG A 44 -7.41 4.21 3.40
N ALA A 45 -6.12 3.91 3.37
CA ALA A 45 -5.63 2.60 2.90
C ALA A 45 -6.15 1.46 3.77
N ARG A 46 -6.23 1.65 5.10
CA ARG A 46 -6.80 0.65 6.04
C ARG A 46 -8.29 0.47 5.84
N THR A 47 -9.05 1.56 5.68
CA THR A 47 -10.50 1.46 5.42
C THR A 47 -10.79 0.77 4.10
N ALA A 48 -10.04 1.09 3.04
CA ALA A 48 -10.17 0.41 1.75
C ALA A 48 -9.83 -1.08 1.87
N SER A 49 -8.74 -1.42 2.58
CA SER A 49 -8.33 -2.80 2.82
C SER A 49 -9.38 -3.59 3.61
N LEU A 50 -10.00 -2.97 4.64
CA LEU A 50 -11.06 -3.60 5.44
C LEU A 50 -12.33 -3.84 4.60
N LEU A 51 -12.75 -2.87 3.81
CA LEU A 51 -13.91 -3.01 2.92
C LEU A 51 -13.69 -4.10 1.88
N LEU A 52 -12.52 -4.13 1.25
CA LEU A 52 -12.19 -5.14 0.25
C LEU A 52 -12.06 -6.54 0.88
N GLY A 53 -11.45 -6.64 2.07
CA GLY A 53 -11.38 -7.88 2.83
C GLY A 53 -12.77 -8.40 3.23
N GLY A 54 -13.65 -7.51 3.70
CA GLY A 54 -15.04 -7.84 4.04
C GLY A 54 -15.84 -8.28 2.82
N ALA A 55 -15.72 -7.56 1.69
CA ALA A 55 -16.35 -7.93 0.42
C ALA A 55 -15.85 -9.29 -0.09
N GLY A 56 -14.55 -9.57 0.05
CA GLY A 56 -13.97 -10.87 -0.29
C GLY A 56 -14.55 -12.01 0.56
N ALA A 57 -14.63 -11.83 1.87
CA ALA A 57 -15.21 -12.84 2.78
C ALA A 57 -16.70 -13.09 2.49
N LEU A 58 -17.48 -12.03 2.31
CA LEU A 58 -18.90 -12.13 1.93
C LEU A 58 -19.08 -12.77 0.56
N GLY A 59 -18.21 -12.45 -0.41
CA GLY A 59 -18.21 -13.07 -1.73
C GLY A 59 -17.95 -14.59 -1.67
N LEU A 60 -17.02 -15.04 -0.83
CA LEU A 60 -16.77 -16.47 -0.61
C LEU A 60 -17.94 -17.18 0.07
N LEU A 61 -18.59 -16.55 1.05
CA LEU A 61 -19.78 -17.10 1.70
C LEU A 61 -20.96 -17.18 0.73
N ALA A 62 -21.22 -16.12 -0.05
CA ALA A 62 -22.27 -16.08 -1.05
C ALA A 62 -22.07 -17.15 -2.13
N THR A 63 -20.81 -17.33 -2.57
CA THR A 63 -20.37 -18.42 -3.44
C THR A 63 -20.70 -19.80 -2.82
N GLY A 64 -20.31 -20.05 -1.57
CA GLY A 64 -20.64 -21.30 -0.90
C GLY A 64 -22.15 -21.55 -0.78
N SER A 65 -22.92 -20.54 -0.40
CA SER A 65 -24.38 -20.63 -0.26
C SER A 65 -25.09 -20.83 -1.61
N SER A 66 -24.67 -20.14 -2.67
CA SER A 66 -25.20 -20.36 -4.03
C SER A 66 -24.87 -21.77 -4.52
N ALA A 67 -23.67 -22.30 -4.25
CA ALA A 67 -23.32 -23.67 -4.59
C ALA A 67 -24.29 -24.68 -3.93
N ALA A 68 -24.58 -24.50 -2.65
CA ALA A 68 -25.52 -25.35 -1.91
C ALA A 68 -26.96 -25.22 -2.43
N LEU A 69 -27.39 -24.02 -2.81
CA LEU A 69 -28.74 -23.78 -3.34
C LEU A 69 -28.92 -24.36 -4.75
N LEU A 70 -27.92 -24.17 -5.62
CA LEU A 70 -27.89 -24.80 -6.95
C LEU A 70 -27.88 -26.32 -6.82
N MET A 71 -27.12 -26.88 -5.87
CA MET A 71 -27.07 -28.32 -5.66
C MET A 71 -28.42 -28.89 -5.20
N ARG A 72 -29.16 -28.18 -4.32
CA ARG A 72 -30.52 -28.59 -3.93
C ARG A 72 -31.56 -28.43 -5.05
N LEU A 73 -31.49 -27.36 -5.83
CA LEU A 73 -32.38 -27.19 -6.99
C LEU A 73 -32.13 -28.26 -8.05
N LEU A 74 -30.86 -28.57 -8.31
CA LEU A 74 -30.47 -29.47 -9.38
C LEU A 74 -30.62 -30.95 -8.99
N ASP A 75 -30.58 -31.30 -7.70
CA ASP A 75 -31.00 -32.62 -7.18
C ASP A 75 -32.47 -32.95 -7.52
N THR A 76 -33.29 -31.93 -7.85
CA THR A 76 -34.69 -32.14 -8.25
C THR A 76 -34.82 -32.53 -9.72
N VAL A 77 -33.78 -32.33 -10.55
CA VAL A 77 -33.89 -32.41 -12.03
C VAL A 77 -32.78 -33.24 -12.70
N LEU A 78 -31.61 -33.44 -12.07
CA LEU A 78 -30.43 -34.10 -12.65
C LEU A 78 -29.73 -35.08 -11.68
N PRO A 79 -29.04 -36.14 -12.15
CA PRO A 79 -28.21 -37.01 -11.31
C PRO A 79 -27.08 -36.23 -10.63
N ARG A 80 -26.90 -36.46 -9.33
CA ARG A 80 -26.01 -35.73 -8.40
C ARG A 80 -24.60 -35.43 -8.92
N ALA A 81 -24.03 -36.32 -9.74
CA ALA A 81 -22.69 -36.17 -10.32
C ALA A 81 -22.60 -35.07 -11.41
N ALA A 82 -23.62 -34.93 -12.25
CA ALA A 82 -23.65 -33.91 -13.30
C ALA A 82 -23.84 -32.50 -12.70
N SER A 83 -24.62 -32.40 -11.62
CA SER A 83 -24.80 -31.16 -10.85
C SER A 83 -23.49 -30.65 -10.24
N ALA A 84 -22.71 -31.57 -9.64
CA ALA A 84 -21.41 -31.24 -9.07
C ALA A 84 -20.43 -30.71 -10.13
N ALA A 85 -20.41 -31.33 -11.32
CA ALA A 85 -19.52 -30.90 -12.40
C ALA A 85 -19.83 -29.49 -12.92
N VAL A 86 -21.11 -29.15 -13.10
CA VAL A 86 -21.53 -27.81 -13.56
C VAL A 86 -21.21 -26.75 -12.52
N VAL A 87 -21.55 -26.99 -11.24
CA VAL A 87 -21.24 -26.06 -10.15
C VAL A 87 -19.73 -25.86 -10.01
N THR A 88 -18.95 -26.94 -10.09
CA THR A 88 -17.49 -26.87 -10.06
C THR A 88 -16.93 -26.12 -11.27
N GLY A 89 -17.50 -26.30 -12.46
CA GLY A 89 -17.11 -25.57 -13.67
C GLY A 89 -17.38 -24.08 -13.57
N VAL A 90 -18.54 -23.68 -13.05
CA VAL A 90 -18.89 -22.25 -12.86
C VAL A 90 -17.96 -21.60 -11.83
N TYR A 91 -17.75 -22.23 -10.68
CA TYR A 91 -16.84 -21.69 -9.67
C TYR A 91 -15.38 -21.72 -10.10
N GLY A 92 -14.94 -22.78 -10.76
CA GLY A 92 -13.61 -22.88 -11.34
C GLY A 92 -13.38 -21.84 -12.42
N GLY A 93 -14.37 -21.59 -13.28
CA GLY A 93 -14.34 -20.55 -14.29
C GLY A 93 -14.27 -19.14 -13.68
N ALA A 94 -15.13 -18.85 -12.70
CA ALA A 94 -15.10 -17.57 -12.00
C ALA A 94 -13.78 -17.34 -11.24
N ALA A 95 -13.27 -18.36 -10.56
CA ALA A 95 -11.99 -18.31 -9.87
C ALA A 95 -10.83 -18.11 -10.84
N GLY A 96 -10.84 -18.83 -11.98
CA GLY A 96 -9.85 -18.67 -13.05
C GLY A 96 -9.84 -17.26 -13.64
N ALA A 97 -11.02 -16.71 -13.94
CA ALA A 97 -11.14 -15.34 -14.46
C ALA A 97 -10.64 -14.29 -13.46
N LEU A 98 -10.98 -14.43 -12.17
CA LEU A 98 -10.49 -13.56 -11.10
C LEU A 98 -8.98 -13.68 -10.91
N ALA A 99 -8.42 -14.89 -11.00
CA ALA A 99 -6.98 -15.11 -10.91
C ALA A 99 -6.25 -14.41 -12.07
N VAL A 100 -6.74 -14.53 -13.31
CA VAL A 100 -6.15 -13.86 -14.48
C VAL A 100 -6.23 -12.33 -14.33
N ALA A 101 -7.38 -11.80 -13.93
CA ALA A 101 -7.55 -10.36 -13.70
C ALA A 101 -6.60 -9.84 -12.60
N GLY A 102 -6.52 -10.55 -11.47
CA GLY A 102 -5.63 -10.19 -10.37
C GLY A 102 -4.15 -10.24 -10.75
N LEU A 103 -3.72 -11.28 -11.48
CA LEU A 103 -2.35 -11.37 -12.01
C LEU A 103 -2.04 -10.26 -13.02
N GLY A 104 -3.05 -9.80 -13.77
CA GLY A 104 -2.94 -8.67 -14.70
C GLY A 104 -2.62 -7.37 -13.97
N GLU A 105 -3.33 -7.06 -12.89
CA GLU A 105 -3.06 -5.83 -12.12
C GLU A 105 -1.74 -5.90 -11.36
N LEU A 106 -1.36 -7.06 -10.83
CA LEU A 106 -0.04 -7.23 -10.19
C LEU A 106 1.11 -6.99 -11.17
N ARG A 107 0.96 -7.33 -12.45
CA ARG A 107 1.98 -7.04 -13.47
C ARG A 107 2.11 -5.54 -13.72
N ARG A 108 0.99 -4.84 -13.89
CA ARG A 108 0.99 -3.38 -14.13
C ARG A 108 1.62 -2.61 -12.98
N VAL A 109 1.29 -2.97 -11.73
CA VAL A 109 1.92 -2.36 -10.55
C VAL A 109 3.43 -2.58 -10.54
N ARG A 110 3.89 -3.80 -10.87
CA ARG A 110 5.33 -4.09 -10.96
C ARG A 110 6.05 -3.29 -12.03
N GLU A 111 5.44 -3.10 -13.20
CA GLU A 111 6.00 -2.28 -14.28
C GLU A 111 6.14 -0.82 -13.85
N GLN A 112 5.11 -0.23 -13.24
CA GLN A 112 5.14 1.16 -12.76
C GLN A 112 6.20 1.39 -11.68
N LEU A 113 6.38 0.42 -10.77
CA LEU A 113 7.45 0.47 -9.77
C LEU A 113 8.84 0.37 -10.42
N GLY A 114 8.99 -0.48 -11.44
CA GLY A 114 10.23 -0.57 -12.23
C GLY A 114 10.60 0.77 -12.87
N GLU A 115 9.67 1.40 -13.58
CA GLU A 115 9.89 2.71 -14.19
C GLU A 115 10.28 3.79 -13.18
N THR A 116 9.67 3.75 -11.99
CA THR A 116 9.96 4.72 -10.92
C THR A 116 11.38 4.54 -10.38
N VAL A 117 11.81 3.29 -10.17
CA VAL A 117 13.18 2.97 -9.75
C VAL A 117 14.19 3.38 -10.81
N ASP A 118 13.88 3.14 -12.08
CA ASP A 118 14.75 3.50 -13.19
C ASP A 118 14.90 5.02 -13.35
N ARG A 119 13.81 5.79 -13.18
CA ARG A 119 13.88 7.27 -13.14
C ARG A 119 14.79 7.76 -12.01
N VAL A 120 14.59 7.29 -10.78
CA VAL A 120 15.40 7.70 -9.63
C VAL A 120 16.88 7.35 -9.84
N ARG A 121 17.17 6.17 -10.39
CA ARG A 121 18.55 5.79 -10.74
C ARG A 121 19.16 6.71 -11.80
N SER A 122 18.38 7.10 -12.81
CA SER A 122 18.85 8.00 -13.87
C SER A 122 19.19 9.39 -13.33
N GLU A 123 18.39 9.93 -12.43
CA GLU A 123 18.61 11.24 -11.81
C GLU A 123 19.88 11.26 -10.95
N VAL A 124 20.13 10.20 -10.17
CA VAL A 124 21.35 10.07 -9.36
C VAL A 124 22.60 9.93 -10.24
N ALA A 125 22.51 9.19 -11.35
CA ALA A 125 23.62 9.03 -12.28
C ALA A 125 23.98 10.37 -12.96
N THR A 126 23.00 11.20 -13.29
CA THR A 126 23.23 12.53 -13.86
C THR A 126 23.73 13.56 -12.85
N ALA A 127 23.48 13.38 -11.54
CA ALA A 127 23.94 14.30 -10.50
C ALA A 127 25.39 14.03 -10.03
N GLN A 128 25.95 12.85 -10.36
CA GLN A 128 27.31 12.46 -9.98
C GLN A 128 28.35 12.60 -11.11
N GLY A 129 27.91 12.86 -12.36
CA GLY A 129 28.78 13.08 -13.53
C GLY A 129 28.85 14.55 -13.93
#